data_AF-Q1ZAS3-F1
#
_entry.id   AF-Q1ZAS3-F1
#
_cell.length_a   1.000
_cell.length_b   1.000
_cell.length_c   1.000
_cell.angle_alpha   90.00
_cell.angle_beta   90.00
_cell.angle_gamma   90.00
#
_symmetry.space_group_name_H-M   'P 1'
#
loop_
_entity.id
_entity.type
_entity.pdbx_description
1 polymer ?
#
loop_
_entity_poly.entity_id
_entity_poly.type
_entity_poly.pdbx_seq_one_letter_code
_entity_poly.pdbx_strand_id
1 'polypeptide(L)'
;MNTKLKTSLIPLMSVLGLAACNDNPITGEHVLSADLRQTRIEQSAQFFDGKVISRIPQVENQEGIVKTLWKFFAQRSQYKPSQALPYQDVDITRLQNPSEQLRVTWLGHSSLFIEADKTRILIDPVFEYAAPAFFARMFQRNVAAPVSREDLPLPDVIVISHDHYDHLEENTARFYANKDVMFFVPLGVGRHLEKWGVPPTNIKEFDWWESQKINSVTITAAPANHNSGRGLFDSNKTLWASWAIQADTGSVFFSGDTAYGEHFKQIGERLGPFDLAFIEVAANLKEDSGYPVEGWGHMQASHTMQAHLDVQADKLFPVHWSTYELFIHQWDEPVNDLIAEAAKYGVELVTPMVGASIDLPLAEKTAYWWQDVYDKGAAIPLVFNSQ
;
A
#
# COMPACT_ATOMS: atom_id res chain seq x y z
N MET A 1 -19.29 -32.48 -18.65
CA MET A 1 -17.86 -32.31 -18.30
C MET A 1 -17.28 -31.27 -19.23
N ASN A 2 -17.15 -30.02 -18.77
CA ASN A 2 -16.36 -29.00 -19.45
C ASN A 2 -15.66 -28.20 -18.35
N THR A 3 -14.53 -28.75 -17.90
CA THR A 3 -13.57 -28.09 -17.03
C THR A 3 -12.96 -26.93 -17.81
N LYS A 4 -13.57 -25.74 -17.70
CA LYS A 4 -12.88 -24.50 -18.02
C LYS A 4 -11.66 -24.43 -17.09
N LEU A 5 -10.46 -24.56 -17.67
CA LEU A 5 -9.22 -24.40 -16.94
C LEU A 5 -9.24 -23.04 -16.22
N LYS A 6 -9.26 -23.10 -14.88
CA LYS A 6 -9.04 -21.96 -14.00
C LYS A 6 -7.58 -21.56 -14.13
N THR A 7 -7.28 -20.59 -14.98
CA THR A 7 -6.00 -19.90 -14.98
C THR A 7 -6.13 -18.73 -14.02
N SER A 8 -5.76 -18.96 -12.75
CA SER A 8 -5.46 -17.88 -11.82
C SER A 8 -4.25 -17.13 -12.38
N LEU A 9 -4.47 -15.92 -12.89
CA LEU A 9 -3.37 -15.05 -13.32
C LEU A 9 -2.77 -14.40 -12.08
N ILE A 10 -1.67 -15.02 -11.64
CA ILE A 10 -0.58 -14.38 -10.91
C ILE A 10 -0.26 -13.05 -11.62
N PRO A 11 0.01 -11.94 -10.92
CA PRO A 11 0.51 -10.73 -11.56
C PRO A 11 1.70 -11.12 -12.42
N LEU A 12 1.59 -10.82 -13.72
CA LEU A 12 2.46 -11.33 -14.78
C LEU A 12 3.83 -10.60 -14.80
N MET A 13 4.45 -10.45 -13.63
CA MET A 13 5.80 -9.92 -13.40
C MET A 13 6.77 -11.01 -12.91
N SER A 14 6.36 -12.27 -12.97
CA SER A 14 7.16 -13.40 -12.54
C SER A 14 7.97 -13.97 -13.72
N VAL A 15 9.16 -13.42 -13.97
CA VAL A 15 10.16 -14.06 -14.85
C VAL A 15 11.53 -14.04 -14.14
N LEU A 16 12.03 -15.23 -13.83
CA LEU A 16 13.42 -15.59 -13.44
C LEU A 16 14.27 -14.49 -12.78
N GLY A 17 14.08 -14.31 -11.47
CA GLY A 17 15.09 -13.70 -10.61
C GLY A 17 16.10 -14.75 -10.15
N LEU A 18 17.32 -14.71 -10.68
CA LEU A 18 18.48 -15.19 -9.93
C LEU A 18 18.73 -14.17 -8.82
N ALA A 19 18.10 -14.36 -7.66
CA ALA A 19 18.48 -13.62 -6.47
C ALA A 19 19.92 -14.01 -6.13
N ALA A 20 20.80 -13.02 -5.96
CA ALA A 20 22.10 -13.26 -5.35
C ALA A 20 21.84 -13.82 -3.94
N CYS A 21 22.18 -15.10 -3.74
CA CYS A 21 22.16 -15.72 -2.43
C CYS A 21 23.26 -15.06 -1.58
N ASN A 22 22.91 -14.02 -0.84
CA ASN A 22 23.59 -13.74 0.41
C ASN A 22 23.02 -14.74 1.42
N ASP A 23 23.66 -15.90 1.52
CA ASP A 23 23.28 -16.92 2.50
C ASP A 23 23.68 -16.43 3.88
N ASN A 24 22.75 -15.76 4.55
CA ASN A 24 22.86 -15.55 5.99
C ASN A 24 22.90 -16.93 6.68
N PRO A 25 23.78 -17.15 7.66
CA PRO A 25 23.85 -18.43 8.35
C PRO A 25 22.51 -18.72 9.05
N ILE A 26 21.92 -19.88 8.75
CA ILE A 26 20.71 -20.35 9.43
C ILE A 26 21.07 -20.66 10.88
N THR A 27 20.46 -19.93 11.82
CA THR A 27 20.65 -20.12 13.27
C THR A 27 19.51 -20.97 13.87
N GLY A 28 19.66 -21.40 15.12
CA GLY A 28 18.57 -22.09 15.84
C GLY A 28 17.31 -21.23 15.99
N GLU A 29 17.46 -19.91 16.09
CA GLU A 29 16.34 -18.96 16.15
C GLU A 29 15.58 -18.90 14.82
N HIS A 30 16.28 -18.96 13.68
CA HIS A 30 15.64 -19.03 12.36
C HIS A 30 14.82 -20.30 12.19
N VAL A 31 15.34 -21.45 12.63
CA VAL A 31 14.60 -22.72 12.58
C VAL A 31 13.34 -22.64 13.45
N LEU A 32 13.46 -22.16 14.68
CA LEU A 32 12.31 -21.99 15.59
C LEU A 32 11.25 -21.04 15.01
N SER A 33 11.69 -19.90 14.46
CA SER A 33 10.80 -18.93 13.82
C SER A 33 10.06 -19.52 12.63
N ALA A 34 10.76 -20.28 11.78
CA ALA A 34 10.16 -20.98 10.65
C ALA A 34 9.12 -22.01 11.08
N ASP A 35 9.40 -22.80 12.11
CA ASP A 35 8.48 -23.81 12.65
C ASP A 35 7.24 -23.17 13.29
N LEU A 36 7.42 -22.09 14.05
CA LEU A 36 6.32 -21.32 14.63
C LEU A 36 5.43 -20.71 13.55
N ARG A 37 6.03 -20.09 12.53
CA ARG A 37 5.31 -19.55 11.38
C ARG A 37 4.51 -20.63 10.66
N GLN A 38 5.12 -21.77 10.39
CA GLN A 38 4.46 -22.89 9.71
C GLN A 38 3.27 -23.40 10.52
N THR A 39 3.45 -23.59 11.83
CA THR A 39 2.38 -23.99 12.75
C THR A 39 1.21 -23.01 12.71
N ARG A 40 1.50 -21.70 12.72
CA ARG A 40 0.46 -20.66 12.66
C ARG A 40 -0.25 -20.65 11.30
N ILE A 41 0.47 -20.86 10.19
CA ILE A 41 -0.13 -20.97 8.85
C ILE A 41 -1.11 -22.15 8.81
N GLU A 42 -0.74 -23.29 9.39
CA GLU A 42 -1.61 -24.48 9.43
C GLU A 42 -2.87 -24.30 10.29
N GLN A 43 -2.81 -23.41 11.29
CA GLN A 43 -3.93 -23.11 12.19
C GLN A 43 -4.80 -21.94 11.72
N SER A 44 -4.31 -21.12 10.79
CA SER A 44 -5.02 -19.95 10.30
C SER A 44 -6.18 -20.33 9.39
N ALA A 45 -7.34 -19.72 9.64
CA ALA A 45 -8.52 -19.89 8.79
C ALA A 45 -8.35 -19.24 7.40
N GLN A 46 -7.33 -18.41 7.22
CA GLN A 46 -7.08 -17.71 5.95
C GLN A 46 -6.26 -18.55 4.99
N PHE A 47 -5.71 -19.68 5.43
CA PHE A 47 -4.89 -20.57 4.62
C PHE A 47 -5.59 -21.89 4.32
N PHE A 48 -5.33 -22.42 3.13
CA PHE A 48 -5.67 -23.77 2.72
C PHE A 48 -4.51 -24.32 1.88
N ASP A 49 -3.99 -25.50 2.24
CA ASP A 49 -2.85 -26.13 1.55
C ASP A 49 -1.62 -25.21 1.42
N GLY A 50 -1.30 -24.51 2.51
CA GLY A 50 -0.16 -23.58 2.59
C GLY A 50 -0.30 -22.30 1.74
N LYS A 51 -1.50 -22.01 1.23
CA LYS A 51 -1.80 -20.80 0.47
C LYS A 51 -2.96 -20.03 1.06
N VAL A 52 -2.90 -18.71 0.98
CA VAL A 52 -3.98 -17.83 1.41
C VAL A 52 -5.17 -17.94 0.46
N ILE A 53 -6.36 -18.00 1.04
CA ILE A 53 -7.64 -18.05 0.33
C ILE A 53 -7.96 -16.64 -0.17
N SER A 54 -7.61 -16.35 -1.42
CA SER A 54 -7.99 -15.10 -2.08
C SER A 54 -9.48 -15.10 -2.43
N ARG A 55 -10.16 -13.99 -2.16
CA ARG A 55 -11.58 -13.77 -2.47
C ARG A 55 -11.75 -12.62 -3.48
N ILE A 56 -10.71 -12.36 -4.27
CA ILE A 56 -10.71 -11.32 -5.29
C ILE A 56 -11.92 -11.54 -6.24
N PRO A 57 -12.75 -10.50 -6.47
CA PRO A 57 -13.90 -10.58 -7.36
C PRO A 57 -13.52 -11.07 -8.76
N GLN A 58 -14.31 -11.98 -9.31
CA GLN A 58 -14.15 -12.40 -10.70
C GLN A 58 -14.91 -11.43 -11.60
N VAL A 59 -14.23 -10.42 -12.13
CA VAL A 59 -14.82 -9.43 -13.03
C VAL A 59 -14.53 -9.79 -14.48
N GLU A 60 -15.55 -9.73 -15.33
CA GLU A 60 -15.40 -10.03 -16.76
C GLU A 60 -14.63 -8.90 -17.46
N ASN A 61 -13.53 -9.26 -18.11
CA ASN A 61 -12.77 -8.35 -18.95
C ASN A 61 -13.22 -8.48 -20.41
N GLN A 62 -13.85 -7.42 -20.94
CA GLN A 62 -14.31 -7.39 -22.32
C GLN A 62 -13.17 -7.42 -23.35
N GLU A 63 -11.98 -6.93 -23.00
CA GLU A 63 -10.84 -6.82 -23.92
C GLU A 63 -9.95 -8.07 -23.97
N GLY A 64 -10.12 -8.99 -23.02
CA GLY A 64 -9.28 -10.18 -22.86
C GLY A 64 -7.88 -9.91 -22.31
N ILE A 65 -7.38 -10.82 -21.48
CA ILE A 65 -6.12 -10.68 -20.71
C ILE A 65 -4.89 -10.39 -21.59
N VAL A 66 -4.77 -11.01 -22.77
CA VAL A 66 -3.61 -10.81 -23.65
C VAL A 66 -3.51 -9.36 -24.16
N LYS A 67 -4.65 -8.76 -24.54
CA LYS A 67 -4.70 -7.37 -25.01
C LYS A 67 -4.41 -6.41 -23.86
N THR A 68 -4.95 -6.68 -22.67
CA THR A 68 -4.66 -5.93 -21.43
C THR A 68 -3.17 -5.91 -21.12
N LEU A 69 -2.51 -7.08 -21.13
CA LEU A 69 -1.06 -7.18 -20.89
C LEU A 69 -0.26 -6.44 -21.96
N TRP A 70 -0.63 -6.57 -23.24
CA TRP A 70 0.04 -5.84 -24.31
C TRP A 70 -0.07 -4.33 -24.11
N LYS A 71 -1.25 -3.79 -23.78
CA LYS A 71 -1.42 -2.37 -23.46
C LYS A 71 -0.54 -1.96 -22.27
N PHE A 72 -0.57 -2.76 -21.21
CA PHE A 72 0.20 -2.48 -19.99
C PHE A 72 1.70 -2.39 -20.26
N PHE A 73 2.28 -3.30 -21.02
CA PHE A 73 3.73 -3.28 -21.30
C PHE A 73 4.11 -2.37 -22.47
N ALA A 74 3.38 -2.41 -23.58
CA ALA A 74 3.76 -1.71 -24.81
C ALA A 74 3.33 -0.24 -24.83
N GLN A 75 2.31 0.14 -24.06
CA GLN A 75 1.78 1.50 -24.03
C GLN A 75 1.97 2.20 -22.69
N ARG A 76 2.61 1.56 -21.70
CA ARG A 76 2.84 2.09 -20.34
C ARG A 76 3.30 3.54 -20.29
N SER A 77 4.18 3.93 -21.22
CA SER A 77 4.76 5.28 -21.28
C SER A 77 3.70 6.37 -21.49
N GLN A 78 2.54 6.03 -22.03
CA GLN A 78 1.45 6.97 -22.30
C GLN A 78 0.64 7.33 -21.04
N TYR A 79 0.77 6.54 -19.97
CA TYR A 79 0.10 6.75 -18.68
C TYR A 79 0.94 7.57 -17.70
N LYS A 80 2.19 7.89 -18.08
CA LYS A 80 3.11 8.68 -17.27
C LYS A 80 2.71 10.16 -17.25
N PRO A 81 3.06 10.90 -16.20
CA PRO A 81 3.09 12.35 -16.26
C PRO A 81 3.91 12.84 -17.45
N SER A 82 3.40 13.84 -18.16
CA SER A 82 4.12 14.49 -19.26
C SER A 82 5.28 15.35 -18.79
N GLN A 83 5.30 15.72 -17.51
CA GLN A 83 6.33 16.51 -16.83
C GLN A 83 6.63 15.91 -15.45
N ALA A 84 7.78 16.26 -14.87
CA ALA A 84 8.09 15.88 -13.50
C ALA A 84 7.04 16.47 -12.54
N LEU A 85 6.48 15.64 -11.67
CA LEU A 85 5.51 16.06 -10.68
C LEU A 85 6.21 16.85 -9.56
N PRO A 86 5.54 17.89 -9.01
CA PRO A 86 6.08 18.62 -7.88
C PRO A 86 6.11 17.73 -6.64
N TYR A 87 7.14 17.89 -5.84
CA TYR A 87 7.24 17.36 -4.48
C TYR A 87 7.97 18.39 -3.63
N GLN A 88 7.91 18.22 -2.33
CA GLN A 88 8.74 18.98 -1.39
C GLN A 88 9.65 18.02 -0.64
N ASP A 89 10.80 18.50 -0.21
CA ASP A 89 11.66 17.73 0.68
C ASP A 89 10.98 17.56 2.05
N VAL A 90 11.21 16.42 2.69
CA VAL A 90 10.73 16.20 4.06
C VAL A 90 11.44 17.17 5.02
N ASP A 91 10.68 17.86 5.86
CA ASP A 91 11.24 18.67 6.94
C ASP A 91 11.78 17.75 8.05
N ILE A 92 13.04 17.32 7.89
CA ILE A 92 13.72 16.45 8.86
C ILE A 92 13.77 17.10 10.25
N THR A 93 13.88 18.42 10.33
CA THR A 93 13.96 19.12 11.63
C THR A 93 12.67 18.95 12.42
N ARG A 94 11.53 18.94 11.73
CA ARG A 94 10.22 18.66 12.31
C ARG A 94 10.09 17.22 12.82
N LEU A 95 10.74 16.27 12.15
CA LEU A 95 10.73 14.86 12.53
C LEU A 95 11.78 14.49 13.59
N GLN A 96 12.72 15.38 13.95
CA GLN A 96 13.75 15.08 14.95
C GLN A 96 13.16 14.72 16.31
N ASN A 97 12.07 15.39 16.71
CA ASN A 97 11.35 15.12 17.95
C ASN A 97 10.05 14.39 17.65
N PRO A 98 9.84 13.16 18.19
CA PRO A 98 8.59 12.42 18.00
C PRO A 98 7.39 13.26 18.43
N SER A 99 6.41 13.39 17.55
CA SER A 99 5.17 14.12 17.84
C SER A 99 4.33 13.39 18.91
N GLU A 100 3.77 14.14 19.86
CA GLU A 100 2.70 13.61 20.72
C GLU A 100 1.39 13.47 19.94
N GLN A 101 1.03 14.49 19.15
CA GLN A 101 -0.16 14.47 18.30
C GLN A 101 0.06 13.59 17.07
N LEU A 102 -1.04 13.12 16.48
CA LEU A 102 -1.00 12.39 15.21
C LEU A 102 -0.44 13.30 14.10
N ARG A 103 0.76 12.96 13.62
CA ARG A 103 1.41 13.58 12.47
C ARG A 103 1.67 12.55 11.40
N VAL A 104 1.47 12.93 10.15
CA VAL A 104 1.64 12.06 9.00
C VAL A 104 2.49 12.78 7.97
N THR A 105 3.56 12.14 7.50
CA THR A 105 4.34 12.57 6.35
C THR A 105 4.17 11.59 5.21
N TRP A 106 3.74 12.07 4.04
CA TRP A 106 3.55 11.21 2.87
C TRP A 106 4.85 11.09 2.07
N LEU A 107 5.37 9.88 1.94
CA LEU A 107 6.63 9.61 1.24
C LEU A 107 6.41 9.18 -0.22
N GLY A 108 5.16 9.25 -0.69
CA GLY A 108 4.72 8.82 -2.01
C GLY A 108 4.22 7.38 -2.03
N HIS A 109 3.41 7.05 -3.04
CA HIS A 109 2.68 5.78 -3.16
C HIS A 109 1.89 5.47 -1.87
N SER A 110 2.12 4.30 -1.28
CA SER A 110 1.56 3.85 0.00
C SER A 110 2.54 4.02 1.18
N SER A 111 3.69 4.68 0.95
CA SER A 111 4.70 4.91 2.00
C SER A 111 4.35 6.11 2.88
N LEU A 112 4.22 5.87 4.18
CA LEU A 112 3.84 6.89 5.17
C LEU A 112 4.77 6.84 6.37
N PHE A 113 5.18 8.00 6.88
CA PHE A 113 5.85 8.13 8.17
C PHE A 113 4.89 8.81 9.16
N ILE A 114 4.43 8.05 10.14
CA ILE A 114 3.42 8.45 11.11
C ILE A 114 4.06 8.60 12.48
N GLU A 115 3.74 9.68 13.19
CA GLU A 115 4.09 9.89 14.59
C GLU A 115 2.80 10.04 15.39
N ALA A 116 2.64 9.25 16.46
CA ALA A 116 1.51 9.39 17.38
C ALA A 116 1.96 8.93 18.78
N ASP A 117 1.63 9.69 19.82
CA ASP A 117 2.07 9.44 21.19
C ASP A 117 3.58 9.18 21.33
N LYS A 118 4.40 9.95 20.60
CA LYS A 118 5.86 9.79 20.50
C LYS A 118 6.33 8.46 19.91
N THR A 119 5.44 7.70 19.29
CA THR A 119 5.76 6.46 18.56
C THR A 119 5.85 6.75 17.08
N ARG A 120 6.94 6.32 16.45
CA ARG A 120 7.19 6.46 15.01
C ARG A 120 6.88 5.15 14.28
N ILE A 121 6.04 5.25 13.28
CA ILE A 121 5.55 4.13 12.48
C ILE A 121 5.87 4.43 11.02
N LEU A 122 6.62 3.54 10.37
CA LEU A 122 6.91 3.62 8.95
C LEU A 122 6.11 2.54 8.21
N ILE A 123 5.19 2.94 7.34
CA ILE A 123 4.27 2.04 6.64
C ILE A 123 4.73 1.84 5.20
N ASP A 124 4.72 0.59 4.73
CA ASP A 124 5.03 0.16 3.35
C ASP A 124 6.15 0.97 2.67
N PRO A 125 7.36 1.02 3.28
CA PRO A 125 8.39 1.93 2.84
C PRO A 125 9.10 1.44 1.57
N VAL A 126 8.81 2.11 0.45
CA VAL A 126 9.45 1.89 -0.85
C VAL A 126 9.99 3.21 -1.37
N PHE A 127 11.31 3.28 -1.57
CA PHE A 127 12.01 4.51 -1.97
C PHE A 127 12.50 4.46 -3.41
N GLU A 128 12.58 3.26 -3.99
CA GLU A 128 13.12 3.04 -5.32
C GLU A 128 12.03 2.61 -6.31
N TYR A 129 11.94 1.33 -6.68
CA TYR A 129 11.12 0.86 -7.79
C TYR A 129 10.13 -0.24 -7.38
N ALA A 130 9.01 -0.27 -8.08
CA ALA A 130 7.86 -1.15 -7.82
C ALA A 130 7.93 -2.52 -8.53
N ALA A 131 9.13 -3.10 -8.70
CA ALA A 131 9.32 -4.29 -9.52
C ALA A 131 10.54 -5.12 -9.11
N PRO A 132 10.74 -6.33 -9.65
CA PRO A 132 12.04 -6.99 -9.61
C PRO A 132 13.15 -6.11 -10.21
N ALA A 133 14.39 -6.25 -9.73
CA ALA A 133 15.53 -5.40 -10.12
C ALA A 133 15.77 -5.34 -11.65
N PHE A 134 15.52 -6.43 -12.38
CA PHE A 134 15.70 -6.47 -13.83
C PHE A 134 14.65 -5.64 -14.59
N PHE A 135 13.53 -5.28 -13.96
CA PHE A 135 12.51 -4.37 -14.46
C PHE A 135 12.55 -2.98 -13.80
N ALA A 136 13.53 -2.69 -12.94
CA ALA A 136 13.61 -1.44 -12.18
C ALA A 136 13.45 -0.18 -13.04
N ARG A 137 14.06 -0.15 -14.24
CA ARG A 137 13.96 0.99 -15.17
C ARG A 137 12.53 1.24 -15.68
N MET A 138 11.73 0.18 -15.81
CA MET A 138 10.36 0.28 -16.29
C MET A 138 9.42 0.80 -15.22
N PHE A 139 9.68 0.48 -13.95
CA PHE A 139 8.84 0.82 -12.79
C PHE A 139 9.51 1.84 -11.86
N GLN A 140 10.22 2.81 -12.45
CA GLN A 140 10.75 3.96 -11.71
C GLN A 140 9.62 4.86 -11.24
N ARG A 141 9.88 5.58 -10.15
CA ARG A 141 8.95 6.57 -9.62
C ARG A 141 8.79 7.74 -10.57
N ASN A 142 7.58 8.24 -10.66
CA ASN A 142 7.23 9.49 -11.30
C ASN A 142 7.54 10.71 -10.43
N VAL A 143 7.47 10.51 -9.12
CA VAL A 143 7.84 11.49 -8.09
C VAL A 143 9.06 10.96 -7.38
N ALA A 144 10.14 11.74 -7.31
CA ALA A 144 11.32 11.35 -6.54
C ALA A 144 10.91 11.01 -5.09
N ALA A 145 11.64 10.09 -4.45
CA ALA A 145 11.50 9.94 -3.01
C ALA A 145 11.88 11.28 -2.35
N PRO A 146 11.01 11.86 -1.50
CA PRO A 146 11.23 13.20 -0.96
C PRO A 146 12.31 13.24 0.14
N VAL A 147 12.86 12.07 0.48
CA VAL A 147 13.89 11.84 1.49
C VAL A 147 14.52 10.47 1.23
N SER A 148 15.78 10.29 1.60
CA SER A 148 16.40 8.97 1.63
C SER A 148 15.93 8.18 2.85
N ARG A 149 15.97 6.84 2.80
CA ARG A 149 15.69 6.02 4.00
C ARG A 149 16.73 6.26 5.10
N GLU A 150 17.94 6.70 4.71
CA GLU A 150 19.06 7.01 5.59
C GLU A 150 18.84 8.26 6.44
N ASP A 151 18.13 9.25 5.89
CA ASP A 151 17.91 10.56 6.54
C ASP A 151 16.65 10.59 7.41
N LEU A 152 15.79 9.57 7.33
CA LEU A 152 14.63 9.45 8.21
C LEU A 152 15.06 9.13 9.66
N PRO A 153 14.42 9.76 10.67
CA PRO A 153 14.54 9.30 12.04
C PRO A 153 14.14 7.84 12.17
N LEU A 154 14.81 7.12 13.08
CA LEU A 154 14.52 5.71 13.29
C LEU A 154 13.05 5.51 13.70
N PRO A 155 12.27 4.67 12.99
CA PRO A 155 10.94 4.30 13.43
C PRO A 155 11.02 3.25 14.55
N ASP A 156 10.06 3.25 15.46
CA ASP A 156 9.92 2.18 16.46
C ASP A 156 9.44 0.88 15.78
N VAL A 157 8.58 1.03 14.76
CA VAL A 157 8.03 -0.09 14.00
C VAL A 157 7.88 0.23 12.52
N ILE A 158 8.19 -0.75 11.68
CA ILE A 158 7.84 -0.80 10.27
C ILE A 158 6.64 -1.72 10.10
N VAL A 159 5.57 -1.22 9.49
CA VAL A 159 4.34 -1.97 9.23
C VAL A 159 4.25 -2.27 7.74
N ILE A 160 4.05 -3.54 7.39
CA ILE A 160 3.91 -3.98 6.00
C ILE A 160 2.49 -4.48 5.75
N SER A 161 1.82 -4.08 4.67
CA SER A 161 0.50 -4.60 4.29
C SER A 161 0.58 -5.96 3.60
N HIS A 162 1.51 -6.15 2.67
CA HIS A 162 1.67 -7.38 1.90
C HIS A 162 3.04 -7.42 1.19
N ASP A 163 3.32 -8.52 0.48
CA ASP A 163 4.65 -8.78 -0.07
C ASP A 163 4.88 -8.29 -1.50
N HIS A 164 4.05 -7.46 -2.11
CA HIS A 164 4.34 -6.93 -3.45
C HIS A 164 5.52 -5.93 -3.44
N TYR A 165 6.12 -5.71 -4.61
CA TYR A 165 7.37 -4.95 -4.74
C TYR A 165 7.24 -3.47 -4.40
N ASP A 166 6.04 -2.91 -4.56
CA ASP A 166 5.68 -1.53 -4.29
C ASP A 166 5.21 -1.26 -2.86
N HIS A 167 5.16 -2.31 -2.03
CA HIS A 167 4.86 -2.23 -0.59
C HIS A 167 5.98 -2.78 0.30
N LEU A 168 6.78 -3.72 -0.22
CA LEU A 168 7.88 -4.36 0.49
C LEU A 168 9.18 -4.29 -0.34
N GLU A 169 10.07 -3.37 0.04
CA GLU A 169 11.37 -3.18 -0.61
C GLU A 169 12.50 -3.89 0.15
N GLU A 170 13.27 -4.74 -0.56
CA GLU A 170 14.40 -5.47 0.01
C GLU A 170 15.49 -4.53 0.54
N ASN A 171 15.83 -3.47 -0.19
CA ASN A 171 16.87 -2.51 0.22
C ASN A 171 16.49 -1.81 1.53
N THR A 172 15.22 -1.45 1.70
CA THR A 172 14.72 -0.89 2.96
C THR A 172 14.78 -1.92 4.10
N ALA A 173 14.31 -3.15 3.88
CA ALA A 173 14.39 -4.19 4.91
C ALA A 173 15.84 -4.46 5.37
N ARG A 174 16.78 -4.54 4.41
CA ARG A 174 18.21 -4.72 4.69
C ARG A 174 18.82 -3.56 5.46
N PHE A 175 18.42 -2.34 5.14
CA PHE A 175 18.89 -1.14 5.82
C PHE A 175 18.49 -1.11 7.31
N TYR A 176 17.27 -1.53 7.62
CA TYR A 176 16.75 -1.56 9.00
C TYR A 176 17.07 -2.86 9.76
N ALA A 177 17.55 -3.91 9.09
CA ALA A 177 17.79 -5.23 9.68
C ALA A 177 18.63 -5.22 10.97
N ASN A 178 19.64 -4.36 11.04
CA ASN A 178 20.56 -4.28 12.19
C ASN A 178 20.27 -3.09 13.12
N LYS A 179 19.04 -2.56 13.08
CA LYS A 179 18.63 -1.41 13.89
C LYS A 179 17.57 -1.82 14.91
N ASP A 180 17.39 -0.98 15.92
CA ASP A 180 16.37 -1.16 16.96
C ASP A 180 14.99 -0.77 16.41
N VAL A 181 14.46 -1.64 15.54
CA VAL A 181 13.19 -1.45 14.82
C VAL A 181 12.46 -2.78 14.78
N MET A 182 11.17 -2.77 15.13
CA MET A 182 10.29 -3.92 14.97
C MET A 182 9.67 -3.94 13.56
N PHE A 183 9.46 -5.11 13.00
CA PHE A 183 8.68 -5.31 11.77
C PHE A 183 7.36 -6.00 12.11
N PHE A 184 6.25 -5.31 11.88
CA PHE A 184 4.91 -5.86 12.00
C PHE A 184 4.39 -6.18 10.61
N VAL A 185 4.20 -7.48 10.33
CA VAL A 185 3.89 -7.95 8.98
C VAL A 185 2.82 -9.04 9.01
N PRO A 186 2.09 -9.29 7.91
CA PRO A 186 1.16 -10.39 7.84
C PRO A 186 1.89 -11.74 7.88
N LEU A 187 1.16 -12.78 8.31
CA LEU A 187 1.68 -14.13 8.43
C LEU A 187 2.29 -14.65 7.12
N GLY A 188 3.53 -15.13 7.19
CA GLY A 188 4.30 -15.63 6.05
C GLY A 188 5.30 -14.61 5.49
N VAL A 189 5.06 -13.31 5.64
CA VAL A 189 5.95 -12.25 5.13
C VAL A 189 7.30 -12.24 5.86
N GLY A 190 7.34 -12.69 7.13
CA GLY A 190 8.55 -12.77 7.93
C GLY A 190 9.65 -13.61 7.27
N ARG A 191 9.29 -14.59 6.43
CA ARG A 191 10.24 -15.38 5.63
C ARG A 191 11.13 -14.50 4.73
N HIS A 192 10.57 -13.45 4.13
CA HIS A 192 11.34 -12.53 3.29
C HIS A 192 12.30 -11.69 4.14
N LEU A 193 11.81 -11.15 5.26
CA LEU A 193 12.60 -10.32 6.16
C LEU A 193 13.79 -11.08 6.75
N GLU A 194 13.58 -12.32 7.22
CA GLU A 194 14.65 -13.19 7.72
C GLU A 194 15.70 -13.46 6.63
N LYS A 195 15.25 -13.77 5.40
CA LYS A 195 16.16 -13.95 4.25
C LYS A 195 16.97 -12.68 3.96
N TRP A 196 16.40 -11.52 4.20
CA TRP A 196 17.08 -10.22 4.02
C TRP A 196 17.92 -9.79 5.23
N GLY A 197 17.95 -10.58 6.29
CA GLY A 197 18.83 -10.41 7.44
C GLY A 197 18.20 -9.74 8.65
N VAL A 198 16.88 -9.49 8.63
CA VAL A 198 16.16 -9.03 9.82
C VAL A 198 16.14 -10.18 10.84
N PRO A 199 16.60 -9.97 12.09
CA PRO A 199 16.56 -11.00 13.13
C PRO A 199 15.13 -11.45 13.42
N PRO A 200 14.87 -12.76 13.64
CA PRO A 200 13.53 -13.25 13.98
C PRO A 200 12.92 -12.56 15.21
N THR A 201 13.75 -12.14 16.17
CA THR A 201 13.31 -11.39 17.37
C THR A 201 12.71 -10.03 17.06
N ASN A 202 13.04 -9.44 15.91
CA ASN A 202 12.55 -8.13 15.48
C ASN A 202 11.35 -8.26 14.54
N ILE A 203 10.85 -9.47 14.28
CA ILE A 203 9.73 -9.73 13.37
C ILE A 203 8.53 -10.22 14.18
N LYS A 204 7.40 -9.54 14.01
CA LYS A 204 6.11 -10.01 14.50
C LYS A 204 5.18 -10.23 13.32
N GLU A 205 4.78 -11.49 13.15
CA GLU A 205 3.81 -11.89 12.13
C GLU A 205 2.38 -11.89 12.69
N PHE A 206 1.42 -11.42 11.90
CA PHE A 206 0.03 -11.28 12.30
C PHE A 206 -0.91 -12.06 11.37
N ASP A 207 -1.85 -12.79 11.97
CA ASP A 207 -3.09 -13.16 11.29
C ASP A 207 -4.13 -12.04 11.47
N TRP A 208 -5.21 -12.05 10.69
CA TRP A 208 -6.26 -11.04 10.81
C TRP A 208 -6.87 -11.03 12.21
N TRP A 209 -7.14 -9.82 12.68
CA TRP A 209 -7.66 -9.45 14.00
C TRP A 209 -6.72 -9.63 15.18
N GLU A 210 -5.48 -10.04 14.93
CA GLU A 210 -4.44 -9.98 15.96
C GLU A 210 -3.92 -8.55 16.10
N SER A 211 -3.52 -8.21 17.32
CA SER A 211 -3.00 -6.89 17.66
C SER A 211 -1.77 -6.98 18.54
N GLN A 212 -0.95 -5.94 18.48
CA GLN A 212 0.21 -5.78 19.35
C GLN A 212 0.31 -4.31 19.73
N LYS A 213 0.58 -4.07 21.01
CA LYS A 213 0.93 -2.75 21.50
C LYS A 213 2.44 -2.56 21.38
N ILE A 214 2.85 -1.42 20.82
CA ILE A 214 4.22 -0.91 20.84
C ILE A 214 4.20 0.49 21.43
N ASN A 215 5.01 0.73 22.46
CA ASN A 215 4.90 1.92 23.31
C ASN A 215 3.45 2.11 23.80
N SER A 216 2.79 3.22 23.45
CA SER A 216 1.36 3.47 23.76
C SER A 216 0.41 3.10 22.62
N VAL A 217 0.91 2.81 21.42
CA VAL A 217 0.08 2.61 20.22
C VAL A 217 -0.26 1.14 20.01
N THR A 218 -1.54 0.84 19.79
CA THR A 218 -2.01 -0.51 19.43
C THR A 218 -2.14 -0.61 17.92
N ILE A 219 -1.49 -1.60 17.32
CA ILE A 219 -1.54 -1.87 15.89
C ILE A 219 -2.24 -3.21 15.71
N THR A 220 -3.33 -3.22 14.95
CA THR A 220 -4.16 -4.40 14.67
C THR A 220 -4.12 -4.72 13.19
N ALA A 221 -3.73 -5.95 12.84
CA ALA A 221 -3.87 -6.45 11.49
C ALA A 221 -5.36 -6.68 11.21
N ALA A 222 -5.93 -5.96 10.26
CA ALA A 222 -7.32 -6.08 9.85
C ALA A 222 -7.41 -6.80 8.49
N PRO A 223 -8.57 -7.39 8.14
CA PRO A 223 -8.72 -8.06 6.86
C PRO A 223 -8.54 -7.13 5.67
N ALA A 224 -8.05 -7.71 4.58
CA ALA A 224 -8.00 -7.12 3.24
C ALA A 224 -8.28 -8.23 2.22
N ASN A 225 -8.62 -7.86 0.99
CA ASN A 225 -8.91 -8.80 -0.09
C ASN A 225 -7.98 -8.57 -1.27
N HIS A 226 -6.79 -9.15 -1.19
CA HIS A 226 -5.74 -9.01 -2.19
C HIS A 226 -5.16 -10.37 -2.60
N ASN A 227 -3.96 -10.34 -3.17
CA ASN A 227 -3.11 -11.48 -3.44
C ASN A 227 -1.68 -11.19 -2.99
N SER A 228 -0.81 -12.20 -3.10
CA SER A 228 0.61 -12.05 -2.79
C SER A 228 1.49 -12.89 -3.70
N GLY A 229 2.78 -12.58 -3.71
CA GLY A 229 3.82 -13.29 -4.44
C GLY A 229 4.82 -12.35 -5.09
N ARG A 230 6.09 -12.75 -5.08
CA ARG A 230 7.22 -12.00 -5.65
C ARG A 230 7.92 -12.75 -6.78
N GLY A 231 7.52 -13.98 -7.05
CA GLY A 231 8.11 -14.87 -8.05
C GLY A 231 7.08 -15.81 -8.72
N LEU A 232 7.60 -16.85 -9.38
CA LEU A 232 6.79 -17.78 -10.17
C LEU A 232 6.02 -18.82 -9.33
N PHE A 233 6.53 -19.14 -8.14
CA PHE A 233 6.09 -20.30 -7.36
C PHE A 233 5.67 -19.95 -5.93
N ASP A 234 5.44 -18.67 -5.65
CA ASP A 234 5.11 -18.14 -4.32
C ASP A 234 3.77 -17.42 -4.26
N SER A 235 2.96 -17.53 -5.32
CA SER A 235 1.60 -16.98 -5.33
C SER A 235 0.81 -17.42 -4.11
N ASN A 236 0.32 -16.42 -3.36
CA ASN A 236 -0.47 -16.52 -2.15
C ASN A 236 0.19 -17.32 -1.02
N LYS A 237 1.53 -17.37 -0.93
CA LYS A 237 2.23 -18.05 0.18
C LYS A 237 2.37 -17.20 1.44
N THR A 238 1.98 -15.93 1.37
CA THR A 238 2.04 -14.95 2.46
C THR A 238 0.70 -14.25 2.55
N LEU A 239 0.27 -13.90 3.76
CA LEU A 239 -0.94 -13.13 4.01
C LEU A 239 -0.77 -11.66 3.57
N TRP A 240 -1.89 -10.98 3.39
CA TRP A 240 -2.02 -9.54 3.21
C TRP A 240 -2.95 -9.01 4.29
N ALA A 241 -2.75 -7.77 4.74
CA ALA A 241 -3.58 -7.15 5.77
C ALA A 241 -3.73 -5.65 5.52
N SER A 242 -4.88 -5.13 5.95
CA SER A 242 -5.02 -3.72 6.29
C SER A 242 -4.60 -3.52 7.76
N TRP A 243 -4.45 -2.28 8.21
CA TRP A 243 -3.96 -1.98 9.55
C TRP A 243 -4.79 -0.89 10.22
N ALA A 244 -5.27 -1.18 11.43
CA ALA A 244 -5.81 -0.17 12.33
C ALA A 244 -4.73 0.21 13.35
N ILE A 245 -4.44 1.49 13.47
CA ILE A 245 -3.41 2.05 14.36
C ILE A 245 -4.12 2.98 15.33
N GLN A 246 -4.14 2.62 16.61
CA GLN A 246 -4.90 3.29 17.65
C GLN A 246 -3.95 3.81 18.73
N ALA A 247 -3.81 5.13 18.78
CA ALA A 247 -3.06 5.88 19.78
C ALA A 247 -4.05 6.63 20.70
N ASP A 248 -3.57 7.15 21.83
CA ASP A 248 -4.39 7.97 22.73
C ASP A 248 -4.72 9.33 22.09
N THR A 249 -3.86 9.83 21.20
CA THR A 249 -4.01 11.10 20.47
C THR A 249 -4.71 10.99 19.11
N GLY A 250 -5.06 9.78 18.67
CA GLY A 250 -5.83 9.58 17.43
C GLY A 250 -5.76 8.15 16.89
N SER A 251 -6.68 7.83 15.99
CA SER A 251 -6.75 6.54 15.33
C SER A 251 -6.72 6.68 13.81
N VAL A 252 -5.93 5.83 13.15
CA VAL A 252 -5.84 5.79 11.70
C VAL A 252 -6.07 4.39 11.15
N PHE A 253 -6.65 4.33 9.96
CA PHE A 253 -6.78 3.11 9.19
C PHE A 253 -5.91 3.18 7.94
N PHE A 254 -5.18 2.11 7.63
CA PHE A 254 -4.43 1.96 6.40
C PHE A 254 -4.91 0.71 5.66
N SER A 255 -5.39 0.87 4.43
CA SER A 255 -6.01 -0.24 3.69
C SER A 255 -5.01 -1.29 3.20
N GLY A 256 -3.74 -0.92 3.00
CA GLY A 256 -2.90 -1.61 2.03
C GLY A 256 -3.55 -1.56 0.64
N ASP A 257 -3.30 -2.58 -0.17
CA ASP A 257 -4.06 -2.81 -1.40
C ASP A 257 -5.13 -3.85 -1.15
N THR A 258 -6.33 -3.62 -1.68
CA THR A 258 -7.45 -4.49 -1.44
C THR A 258 -8.61 -4.23 -2.40
N ALA A 259 -9.24 -5.28 -2.89
CA ALA A 259 -10.54 -5.17 -3.52
C ALA A 259 -11.60 -4.85 -2.47
N TYR A 260 -12.66 -4.17 -2.88
CA TYR A 260 -13.77 -3.86 -2.00
C TYR A 260 -14.52 -5.12 -1.50
N GLY A 261 -15.04 -5.06 -0.28
CA GLY A 261 -15.91 -6.09 0.29
C GLY A 261 -16.39 -5.76 1.70
N GLU A 262 -17.19 -6.65 2.29
CA GLU A 262 -17.81 -6.46 3.62
C GLU A 262 -16.82 -6.24 4.78
N HIS A 263 -15.54 -6.56 4.58
CA HIS A 263 -14.52 -6.40 5.60
C HIS A 263 -14.35 -4.94 6.03
N PHE A 264 -14.51 -3.95 5.15
CA PHE A 264 -14.43 -2.54 5.55
C PHE A 264 -15.48 -2.17 6.59
N LYS A 265 -16.73 -2.60 6.38
CA LYS A 265 -17.80 -2.39 7.34
C LYS A 265 -17.52 -3.09 8.67
N GLN A 266 -17.03 -4.33 8.63
CA GLN A 266 -16.63 -5.07 9.83
C GLN A 266 -15.50 -4.36 10.60
N ILE A 267 -14.55 -3.75 9.88
CA ILE A 267 -13.45 -2.98 10.46
C ILE A 267 -14.00 -1.71 11.14
N GLY A 268 -14.85 -0.94 10.45
CA GLY A 268 -15.49 0.24 11.04
C GLY A 268 -16.33 -0.08 12.27
N GLU A 269 -17.10 -1.16 12.24
CA GLU A 269 -17.91 -1.62 13.38
C GLU A 269 -17.08 -2.08 14.59
N ARG A 270 -15.90 -2.67 14.34
CA ARG A 270 -15.08 -3.28 15.41
C ARG A 270 -13.99 -2.35 15.96
N LEU A 271 -13.38 -1.55 15.10
CA LEU A 271 -12.17 -0.78 15.38
C LEU A 271 -12.34 0.72 15.16
N GLY A 272 -13.37 1.12 14.40
CA GLY A 272 -13.70 2.53 14.16
C GLY A 272 -14.49 3.18 15.30
N PRO A 273 -14.84 4.47 15.16
CA PRO A 273 -14.47 5.34 14.05
C PRO A 273 -12.97 5.70 14.03
N PHE A 274 -12.49 6.15 12.87
CA PHE A 274 -11.11 6.61 12.68
C PHE A 274 -11.03 8.12 12.45
N ASP A 275 -9.96 8.77 12.88
CA ASP A 275 -9.72 10.18 12.57
C ASP A 275 -9.29 10.36 11.10
N LEU A 276 -8.52 9.40 10.57
CA LEU A 276 -8.00 9.44 9.20
C LEU A 276 -7.91 8.03 8.61
N ALA A 277 -8.36 7.87 7.37
CA ALA A 277 -8.17 6.64 6.60
C ALA A 277 -7.27 6.90 5.39
N PHE A 278 -6.17 6.14 5.31
CA PHE A 278 -5.33 5.98 4.13
C PHE A 278 -5.87 4.84 3.29
N ILE A 279 -6.51 5.16 2.17
CA ILE A 279 -7.14 4.15 1.31
C ILE A 279 -6.55 4.24 -0.10
N GLU A 280 -6.15 3.09 -0.65
CA GLU A 280 -5.70 3.00 -2.04
C GLU A 280 -6.78 3.45 -3.02
N VAL A 281 -6.35 3.92 -4.19
CA VAL A 281 -7.27 4.31 -5.25
C VAL A 281 -6.69 4.04 -6.63
N ALA A 282 -7.50 3.42 -7.48
CA ALA A 282 -7.31 3.34 -8.92
C ALA A 282 -8.48 4.03 -9.65
N ALA A 283 -8.28 4.29 -10.95
CA ALA A 283 -9.29 4.97 -11.76
C ALA A 283 -10.58 4.14 -11.89
N ASN A 284 -11.71 4.82 -12.04
CA ASN A 284 -12.96 4.17 -12.38
C ASN A 284 -12.85 3.52 -13.78
N LEU A 285 -13.55 2.41 -13.97
CA LEU A 285 -13.64 1.76 -15.26
C LEU A 285 -14.40 2.65 -16.24
N LYS A 286 -13.82 2.88 -17.42
CA LYS A 286 -14.44 3.65 -18.50
C LYS A 286 -15.13 2.70 -19.47
N GLU A 287 -16.30 3.09 -20.00
CA GLU A 287 -17.17 2.23 -20.82
C GLU A 287 -16.46 1.53 -21.99
N ASP A 288 -15.46 2.19 -22.59
CA ASP A 288 -14.75 1.70 -23.79
C ASP A 288 -13.26 1.38 -23.58
N SER A 289 -12.75 1.46 -22.33
CA SER A 289 -11.31 1.28 -22.09
C SER A 289 -10.97 0.89 -20.66
N GLY A 290 -9.99 -0.02 -20.53
CA GLY A 290 -9.36 -0.36 -19.26
C GLY A 290 -9.61 -1.80 -18.86
N TYR A 291 -9.10 -2.16 -17.70
CA TYR A 291 -9.33 -3.46 -17.06
C TYR A 291 -9.95 -3.19 -15.68
N PRO A 292 -11.01 -3.93 -15.28
CA PRO A 292 -11.58 -3.78 -13.94
C PRO A 292 -10.54 -4.14 -12.87
N VAL A 293 -10.08 -3.13 -12.15
CA VAL A 293 -8.99 -3.22 -11.15
C VAL A 293 -9.34 -4.16 -9.98
N GLU A 294 -10.62 -4.39 -9.73
CA GLU A 294 -11.13 -5.28 -8.70
C GLU A 294 -10.73 -6.73 -8.96
N GLY A 295 -10.62 -7.13 -10.22
CA GLY A 295 -10.12 -8.45 -10.60
C GLY A 295 -8.64 -8.67 -10.26
N TRP A 296 -7.91 -7.60 -9.92
CA TRP A 296 -6.52 -7.62 -9.49
C TRP A 296 -6.37 -7.28 -8.00
N GLY A 297 -7.46 -7.25 -7.24
CA GLY A 297 -7.40 -6.97 -5.81
C GLY A 297 -7.31 -5.49 -5.48
N HIS A 298 -7.86 -4.61 -6.33
CA HIS A 298 -7.82 -3.16 -6.12
C HIS A 298 -9.20 -2.48 -6.17
N MET A 299 -9.25 -1.18 -5.85
CA MET A 299 -10.47 -0.40 -5.83
C MET A 299 -10.51 0.68 -6.90
N GLN A 300 -11.64 0.76 -7.60
CA GLN A 300 -12.05 1.97 -8.30
C GLN A 300 -12.31 3.10 -7.29
N ALA A 301 -12.22 4.36 -7.71
CA ALA A 301 -12.49 5.51 -6.84
C ALA A 301 -13.86 5.46 -6.11
N SER A 302 -14.90 4.96 -6.78
CA SER A 302 -16.22 4.76 -6.15
C SER A 302 -16.18 3.75 -4.99
N HIS A 303 -15.39 2.68 -5.13
CA HIS A 303 -15.15 1.70 -4.08
C HIS A 303 -14.31 2.27 -2.94
N THR A 304 -13.25 3.02 -3.24
CA THR A 304 -12.44 3.74 -2.24
C THR A 304 -13.31 4.67 -1.39
N MET A 305 -14.23 5.40 -2.04
CA MET A 305 -15.14 6.30 -1.34
C MET A 305 -16.11 5.54 -0.43
N GLN A 306 -16.67 4.42 -0.90
CA GLN A 306 -17.52 3.58 -0.06
C GLN A 306 -16.74 2.94 1.10
N ALA A 307 -15.50 2.49 0.87
CA ALA A 307 -14.63 1.92 1.90
C ALA A 307 -14.37 2.92 3.03
N HIS A 308 -14.14 4.20 2.70
CA HIS A 308 -13.99 5.27 3.68
C HIS A 308 -15.22 5.43 4.59
N LEU A 309 -16.42 5.42 4.00
CA LEU A 309 -17.67 5.50 4.75
C LEU A 309 -17.85 4.27 5.66
N ASP A 310 -17.54 3.09 5.13
CA ASP A 310 -17.70 1.82 5.83
C ASP A 310 -16.74 1.64 7.00
N VAL A 311 -15.51 2.16 6.91
CA VAL A 311 -14.57 2.21 8.05
C VAL A 311 -14.89 3.32 9.04
N GLN A 312 -15.86 4.20 8.72
CA GLN A 312 -16.30 5.30 9.58
C GLN A 312 -15.15 6.28 9.93
N ALA A 313 -14.33 6.63 8.93
CA ALA A 313 -13.27 7.61 9.12
C ALA A 313 -13.77 9.05 8.94
N ASP A 314 -13.27 10.02 9.72
CA ASP A 314 -13.59 11.44 9.57
C ASP A 314 -12.97 12.03 8.29
N LYS A 315 -11.73 11.61 7.95
CA LYS A 315 -10.99 12.11 6.79
C LYS A 315 -10.51 11.00 5.89
N LEU A 316 -10.50 11.26 4.58
CA LEU A 316 -9.99 10.37 3.56
C LEU A 316 -8.68 10.90 2.96
N PHE A 317 -7.62 10.13 3.08
CA PHE A 317 -6.34 10.35 2.44
C PHE A 317 -6.13 9.27 1.35
N PRO A 318 -6.18 9.61 0.05
CA PRO A 318 -5.88 8.66 -1.01
C PRO A 318 -4.39 8.34 -1.12
N VAL A 319 -4.05 7.05 -1.17
CA VAL A 319 -2.68 6.53 -1.40
C VAL A 319 -2.63 5.69 -2.70
N HIS A 320 -1.48 5.08 -3.00
CA HIS A 320 -1.29 4.19 -4.18
C HIS A 320 -1.39 4.89 -5.57
N TRP A 321 -1.42 6.23 -5.61
CA TRP A 321 -1.49 7.02 -6.85
C TRP A 321 -0.27 7.94 -7.03
N SER A 322 -0.16 8.57 -8.19
CA SER A 322 0.91 9.50 -8.64
C SER A 322 2.33 8.94 -8.79
N THR A 323 2.71 7.90 -8.04
CA THR A 323 4.12 7.49 -7.92
C THR A 323 4.54 6.46 -8.96
N TYR A 324 3.69 5.49 -9.29
CA TYR A 324 3.97 4.45 -10.28
C TYR A 324 2.77 4.24 -11.22
N GLU A 325 3.00 3.91 -12.49
CA GLU A 325 1.95 3.42 -13.39
C GLU A 325 1.79 1.90 -13.24
N LEU A 326 0.88 1.50 -12.36
CA LEU A 326 0.57 0.09 -12.08
C LEU A 326 -0.70 -0.41 -12.77
N PHE A 327 -1.44 0.49 -13.44
CA PHE A 327 -2.66 0.18 -14.18
C PHE A 327 -2.69 0.82 -15.57
N ILE A 328 -3.78 0.55 -16.30
CA ILE A 328 -4.04 1.01 -17.66
C ILE A 328 -4.95 2.26 -17.62
N HIS A 329 -4.53 3.28 -16.87
CA HIS A 329 -5.18 4.59 -16.77
C HIS A 329 -4.10 5.66 -16.60
N GLN A 330 -4.41 6.93 -16.88
CA GLN A 330 -3.46 8.02 -16.60
C GLN A 330 -3.14 8.11 -15.10
N TRP A 331 -1.95 8.61 -14.77
CA TRP A 331 -1.43 8.66 -13.40
C TRP A 331 -2.31 9.45 -12.40
N ASP A 332 -3.08 10.44 -12.87
CA ASP A 332 -3.92 11.32 -12.05
C ASP A 332 -5.43 11.03 -12.18
N GLU A 333 -5.83 10.16 -13.11
CA GLU A 333 -7.22 9.69 -13.21
C GLU A 333 -7.78 9.17 -11.88
N PRO A 334 -7.06 8.35 -11.08
CA PRO A 334 -7.56 7.87 -9.79
C PRO A 334 -8.00 8.99 -8.84
N VAL A 335 -7.19 10.03 -8.70
CA VAL A 335 -7.47 11.10 -7.75
C VAL A 335 -8.56 12.04 -8.27
N ASN A 336 -8.62 12.28 -9.58
CA ASN A 336 -9.68 13.11 -10.18
C ASN A 336 -11.03 12.40 -10.09
N ASP A 337 -11.08 11.10 -10.34
CA ASP A 337 -12.27 10.29 -10.16
C ASP A 337 -12.70 10.30 -8.67
N LEU A 338 -11.76 10.18 -7.74
CA LEU A 338 -12.07 10.23 -6.31
C LEU A 338 -12.58 11.59 -5.85
N ILE A 339 -12.07 12.70 -6.37
CA ILE A 339 -12.65 14.03 -6.11
C ILE A 339 -14.12 14.07 -6.54
N ALA A 340 -14.43 13.54 -7.73
CA ALA A 340 -15.80 13.50 -8.24
C ALA A 340 -16.71 12.61 -7.37
N GLU A 341 -16.19 11.48 -6.86
CA GLU A 341 -16.93 10.62 -5.92
C GLU A 341 -17.13 11.29 -4.56
N ALA A 342 -16.07 11.88 -3.99
CA ALA A 342 -16.11 12.54 -2.68
C ALA A 342 -17.10 13.71 -2.64
N ALA A 343 -17.20 14.47 -3.75
CA ALA A 343 -18.16 15.56 -3.89
C ALA A 343 -19.63 15.10 -3.74
N LYS A 344 -19.96 13.86 -4.15
CA LYS A 344 -21.34 13.31 -4.01
C LYS A 344 -21.74 13.09 -2.55
N TYR A 345 -20.77 12.91 -1.66
CA TYR A 345 -20.97 12.66 -0.23
C TYR A 345 -20.60 13.86 0.65
N GLY A 346 -20.14 14.96 0.06
CA GLY A 346 -19.65 16.13 0.80
C GLY A 346 -18.38 15.83 1.62
N VAL A 347 -17.59 14.83 1.21
CA VAL A 347 -16.33 14.49 1.87
C VAL A 347 -15.20 15.33 1.29
N GLU A 348 -14.39 15.92 2.17
CA GLU A 348 -13.19 16.63 1.80
C GLU A 348 -11.97 15.72 1.90
N LEU A 349 -11.22 15.58 0.80
CA LEU A 349 -10.02 14.76 0.74
C LEU A 349 -8.83 15.46 1.40
N VAL A 350 -7.95 14.66 2.00
CA VAL A 350 -6.66 15.08 2.55
C VAL A 350 -5.57 14.68 1.54
N THR A 351 -5.05 15.66 0.82
CA THR A 351 -4.13 15.46 -0.31
C THR A 351 -2.86 16.31 -0.16
N PRO A 352 -2.03 16.09 0.88
CA PRO A 352 -0.77 16.81 0.99
C PRO A 352 0.14 16.48 -0.20
N MET A 353 1.10 17.36 -0.49
CA MET A 353 2.13 17.08 -1.48
C MET A 353 3.05 15.96 -1.00
N VAL A 354 3.62 15.17 -1.91
CA VAL A 354 4.67 14.21 -1.56
C VAL A 354 5.80 14.93 -0.82
N GLY A 355 6.16 14.40 0.35
CA GLY A 355 7.13 14.94 1.30
C GLY A 355 6.55 15.89 2.37
N ALA A 356 5.28 16.28 2.25
CA ALA A 356 4.64 17.14 3.24
C ALA A 356 4.16 16.38 4.46
N SER A 357 4.28 17.05 5.62
CA SER A 357 3.74 16.61 6.90
C SER A 357 2.45 17.36 7.21
N ILE A 358 1.44 16.63 7.69
CA ILE A 358 0.20 17.16 8.26
C ILE A 358 0.10 16.74 9.74
N ASP A 359 -0.45 17.60 10.59
CA ASP A 359 -0.85 17.22 11.95
C ASP A 359 -2.38 17.11 12.01
N LEU A 360 -2.89 16.23 12.87
CA LEU A 360 -4.31 16.16 13.22
C LEU A 360 -4.55 16.72 14.63
N PRO A 361 -5.59 17.55 14.83
CA PRO A 361 -6.54 18.04 13.82
C PRO A 361 -5.88 18.96 12.77
N LEU A 362 -6.35 18.90 11.52
CA LEU A 362 -5.80 19.69 10.42
C LEU A 362 -5.92 21.18 10.69
N ALA A 363 -4.80 21.91 10.62
CA ALA A 363 -4.79 23.36 10.73
C ALA A 363 -5.37 24.05 9.50
N GLU A 364 -5.10 23.50 8.30
CA GLU A 364 -5.53 24.03 7.02
C GLU A 364 -5.98 22.91 6.08
N LYS A 365 -6.81 23.27 5.09
CA LYS A 365 -7.21 22.37 4.01
C LYS A 365 -5.99 22.06 3.13
N THR A 366 -5.88 20.83 2.66
CA THR A 366 -4.86 20.45 1.68
C THR A 366 -5.21 20.95 0.28
N ALA A 367 -4.20 21.19 -0.54
CA ALA A 367 -4.38 21.63 -1.93
C ALA A 367 -4.43 20.45 -2.92
N TYR A 368 -5.00 20.69 -4.10
CA TYR A 368 -4.90 19.79 -5.25
C TYR A 368 -3.65 20.12 -6.07
N TRP A 369 -2.48 19.91 -5.47
CA TRP A 369 -1.17 20.33 -5.97
C TRP A 369 -0.81 19.85 -7.38
N TRP A 370 -1.45 18.78 -7.86
CA TRP A 370 -1.22 18.25 -9.21
C TRP A 370 -1.94 19.06 -10.29
N GLN A 371 -2.97 19.84 -9.94
CA GLN A 371 -3.68 20.69 -10.90
C GLN A 371 -2.78 21.80 -11.46
N ASP A 372 -1.82 22.28 -10.65
CA ASP A 372 -0.81 23.25 -11.09
C ASP A 372 0.11 22.72 -12.22
N VAL A 373 0.22 21.40 -12.37
CA VAL A 373 0.98 20.75 -13.47
C VAL A 373 0.28 20.98 -14.81
N TYR A 374 -1.05 21.03 -14.81
CA TYR A 374 -1.85 21.36 -16.01
C TYR A 374 -1.72 22.84 -16.38
N ASP A 375 -1.79 23.72 -15.39
CA ASP A 375 -1.73 25.17 -15.59
C ASP A 375 -0.38 25.67 -16.12
N LYS A 376 0.73 24.96 -15.81
CA LYS A 376 2.06 25.25 -16.36
C LYS A 376 2.34 24.56 -17.70
N GLY A 377 1.48 23.65 -18.15
CA GLY A 377 1.69 22.78 -19.32
C GLY A 377 0.89 23.15 -20.56
N ALA A 378 -0.40 23.48 -20.45
CA ALA A 378 -1.23 24.03 -21.51
C ALA A 378 -2.66 24.23 -20.99
N ALA A 379 -3.28 25.35 -21.35
CA ALA A 379 -4.70 25.61 -21.18
C ALA A 379 -5.56 24.44 -21.70
N ILE A 380 -6.12 23.64 -20.79
CA ILE A 380 -7.29 22.81 -21.06
C ILE A 380 -8.32 23.18 -19.99
N PRO A 381 -9.45 23.81 -20.36
CA PRO A 381 -10.44 24.19 -19.38
C PRO A 381 -11.07 22.93 -18.79
N LEU A 382 -10.95 22.77 -17.47
CA LEU A 382 -11.79 21.85 -16.70
C LEU A 382 -13.24 22.32 -16.86
N VAL A 383 -14.01 21.62 -17.69
CA VAL A 383 -15.45 21.83 -17.79
C VAL A 383 -16.08 21.18 -16.57
N PHE A 384 -16.26 21.97 -15.51
CA PHE A 384 -17.20 21.61 -14.45
C PHE A 384 -18.61 21.81 -14.99
N ASN A 385 -19.27 20.72 -15.40
CA ASN A 385 -20.72 20.75 -15.56
C ASN A 385 -21.35 20.69 -14.17
N SER A 386 -21.66 21.85 -13.62
CA SER A 386 -22.59 21.99 -12.50
C SER A 386 -24.01 21.71 -13.01
N GLN A 387 -24.65 20.66 -12.50
CA GLN A 387 -26.09 20.62 -12.30
C GLN A 387 -26.41 20.11 -10.91
#